data_AF-A0A7X9CPE4-F1
#
_entry.id   AF-A0A7X9CPE4-F1
#
_cell.length_a   1.000
_cell.length_b   1.000
_cell.length_c   1.000
_cell.angle_alpha   90.00
_cell.angle_beta   90.00
_cell.angle_gamma   90.00
#
_symmetry.space_group_name_H-M   'P 1'
#
loop_
_entity.id
_entity.type
_entity.pdbx_description
1 polymer ?
#
loop_
_entity_poly.entity_id
_entity_poly.type
_entity_poly.pdbx_seq_one_letter_code
_entity_poly.pdbx_strand_id
1 'polypeptide(L)'
;MSDRCRLMEDYIIQYANKTIEDQNKIKLINHLKYCPQCREELSITLKLAEIVSDEMKDVPQEVLDSIFAKIPESKVKENIIIISQIKSALEPLEIVTQILSTAKKSVNLAFQFI
;
A
#
# COMPACT_ATOMS: atom_id res chain seq x y z
N MET A 1 -13.72 -23.45 3.18
CA MET A 1 -12.46 -23.03 2.52
C MET A 1 -11.33 -23.91 3.01
N SER A 2 -10.45 -24.38 2.12
CA SER A 2 -9.25 -25.11 2.54
C SER A 2 -8.17 -24.12 2.97
N ASP A 3 -7.33 -24.47 3.96
CA ASP A 3 -6.24 -23.59 4.43
C ASP A 3 -5.28 -23.16 3.32
N ARG A 4 -5.17 -23.96 2.26
CA ARG A 4 -4.35 -23.64 1.09
C ARG A 4 -4.92 -22.49 0.25
N CYS A 5 -6.23 -22.27 0.24
CA CYS A 5 -6.83 -21.16 -0.52
C CYS A 5 -6.62 -19.83 0.22
N ARG A 6 -6.63 -19.84 1.55
CA ARG A 6 -6.41 -18.65 2.39
C ARG A 6 -5.03 -18.02 2.17
N LEU A 7 -3.98 -18.83 2.00
CA LEU A 7 -2.66 -18.32 1.64
C LEU A 7 -2.62 -17.71 0.22
N MET A 8 -3.45 -18.21 -0.69
CA MET A 8 -3.50 -17.71 -2.07
C MET A 8 -4.19 -16.36 -2.16
N GLU A 9 -5.13 -16.04 -1.28
CA GLU A 9 -5.75 -14.70 -1.20
C GLU A 9 -4.68 -13.60 -1.06
N ASP A 10 -3.73 -13.80 -0.14
CA ASP A 10 -2.62 -12.87 0.07
C ASP A 10 -1.73 -12.74 -1.16
N TYR A 11 -1.44 -13.86 -1.83
CA TYR A 11 -0.66 -13.86 -3.07
C TYR A 11 -1.44 -13.22 -4.24
N ILE A 12 -2.76 -13.38 -4.30
CA ILE A 12 -3.62 -12.75 -5.32
C ILE A 12 -3.55 -11.23 -5.19
N ILE A 13 -3.64 -10.69 -3.96
CA ILE A 13 -3.54 -9.24 -3.71
C ILE A 13 -2.14 -8.74 -4.11
N GLN A 14 -1.09 -9.42 -3.68
CA GLN A 14 0.29 -9.06 -4.04
C GLN A 14 0.53 -9.13 -5.56
N TYR A 15 -0.07 -10.12 -6.24
CA TYR A 15 0.02 -10.27 -7.68
C TYR A 15 -0.67 -9.11 -8.42
N ALA A 16 -1.89 -8.75 -8.00
CA ALA A 16 -2.63 -7.62 -8.57
C ALA A 16 -1.88 -6.30 -8.39
N ASN A 17 -1.25 -6.11 -7.24
CA ASN A 17 -0.45 -4.92 -6.93
C ASN A 17 0.98 -4.94 -7.52
N LYS A 18 1.37 -5.99 -8.25
CA LYS A 18 2.72 -6.16 -8.82
C LYS A 18 3.85 -6.17 -7.77
N THR A 19 3.54 -6.56 -6.53
CA THR A 19 4.51 -6.65 -5.42
C THR A 19 4.90 -8.08 -5.06
N ILE A 20 4.33 -9.08 -5.73
CA ILE A 20 4.58 -10.49 -5.44
C ILE A 20 6.01 -10.92 -5.81
N GLU A 21 6.65 -11.68 -4.91
CA GLU A 21 7.93 -12.32 -5.15
C GLU A 21 7.81 -13.51 -6.14
N ASP A 22 8.85 -13.74 -6.95
CA ASP A 22 8.83 -14.78 -8.00
C ASP A 22 8.51 -16.19 -7.48
N GLN A 23 9.05 -16.56 -6.32
CA GLN A 23 8.78 -17.86 -5.71
C GLN A 23 7.30 -18.04 -5.34
N ASN A 24 6.66 -16.97 -4.85
CA ASN A 24 5.25 -17.00 -4.46
C ASN A 24 4.34 -16.92 -5.69
N LYS A 25 4.78 -16.21 -6.74
CA LYS A 25 4.11 -16.19 -8.04
C LYS A 25 4.04 -17.59 -8.67
N ILE A 26 5.12 -18.37 -8.62
CA ILE A 26 5.12 -19.76 -9.11
C ILE A 26 4.11 -20.62 -8.32
N LYS A 27 4.09 -20.50 -6.98
CA LYS A 27 3.13 -21.22 -6.12
C LYS A 27 1.69 -20.87 -6.46
N LEU A 28 1.39 -19.57 -6.63
CA LEU A 28 0.08 -19.07 -7.03
C LEU A 28 -0.34 -19.65 -8.39
N ILE A 29 0.52 -19.53 -9.42
CA ILE A 29 0.23 -20.04 -10.78
C ILE A 29 -0.07 -21.54 -10.74
N ASN A 30 0.72 -22.32 -9.99
CA ASN A 30 0.50 -23.75 -9.87
C ASN A 30 -0.82 -24.09 -9.14
N HIS A 31 -1.22 -23.32 -8.14
CA HIS A 31 -2.51 -23.51 -7.47
C HIS A 31 -3.69 -23.20 -8.40
N LEU A 32 -3.60 -22.09 -9.15
CA LEU A 32 -4.66 -21.62 -10.05
C LEU A 32 -5.01 -22.64 -11.16
N LYS A 33 -4.06 -23.49 -11.57
CA LYS A 33 -4.32 -24.58 -12.52
C LYS A 33 -5.44 -25.52 -12.07
N TYR A 34 -5.55 -25.76 -10.76
CA TYR A 34 -6.42 -26.77 -10.19
C TYR A 34 -7.54 -26.21 -9.33
N CYS A 35 -7.43 -24.94 -8.88
CA CYS A 35 -8.44 -24.29 -8.05
C CYS A 35 -9.28 -23.29 -8.86
N PRO A 36 -10.55 -23.61 -9.20
CA PRO A 36 -11.42 -22.65 -9.89
C PRO A 36 -11.80 -21.46 -9.01
N GLN A 37 -11.94 -21.63 -7.70
CA GLN A 37 -12.30 -20.56 -6.76
C GLN A 37 -11.25 -19.45 -6.74
N CYS A 38 -9.97 -19.79 -6.53
CA CYS A 38 -8.90 -18.80 -6.53
C CYS A 38 -8.68 -18.15 -7.93
N ARG A 39 -9.09 -18.81 -9.02
CA ARG A 39 -9.10 -18.20 -10.36
C ARG A 39 -10.17 -17.12 -10.48
N GLU A 40 -11.35 -17.39 -9.97
CA GLU A 40 -12.44 -16.42 -9.92
C GLU A 40 -12.06 -15.22 -9.06
N GLU A 41 -11.53 -15.46 -7.85
CA GLU A 41 -11.04 -14.40 -6.97
C GLU A 41 -9.98 -13.53 -7.64
N LEU A 42 -8.96 -14.13 -8.27
CA LEU A 42 -7.94 -13.37 -9.00
C LEU A 42 -8.54 -12.50 -10.11
N SER A 43 -9.50 -13.05 -10.87
CA SER A 43 -10.18 -12.30 -11.93
C SER A 43 -10.92 -11.08 -11.37
N ILE A 44 -11.63 -11.25 -10.26
CA ILE A 44 -12.35 -10.16 -9.59
C ILE A 44 -11.37 -9.11 -9.09
N THR A 45 -10.31 -9.52 -8.40
CA THR A 45 -9.29 -8.60 -7.87
C THR A 45 -8.61 -7.80 -8.97
N LEU A 46 -8.26 -8.43 -10.10
CA LEU A 46 -7.67 -7.72 -11.24
C LEU A 46 -8.63 -6.70 -11.84
N LYS A 47 -9.92 -7.03 -11.95
CA LYS A 47 -10.93 -6.10 -12.46
C LYS A 47 -11.13 -4.91 -11.52
N LEU A 48 -11.13 -5.14 -10.21
CA LEU A 48 -11.20 -4.07 -9.22
C LEU A 48 -9.96 -3.16 -9.29
N ALA A 49 -8.76 -3.75 -9.42
CA ALA A 49 -7.53 -2.98 -9.56
C ALA A 49 -7.54 -2.09 -10.82
N GLU A 50 -8.09 -2.58 -11.93
CA GLU A 50 -8.28 -1.81 -13.16
C GLU A 50 -9.24 -0.63 -12.95
N ILE A 51 -10.41 -0.87 -12.34
CA ILE A 51 -11.40 0.18 -12.05
C ILE A 51 -10.79 1.27 -11.16
N VAL A 52 -10.13 0.88 -10.08
CA VAL A 52 -9.46 1.83 -9.18
C VAL A 52 -8.37 2.60 -9.91
N SER A 53 -7.56 1.96 -10.76
CA SER A 53 -6.53 2.64 -11.54
C SER A 53 -7.11 3.62 -12.56
N ASP A 54 -8.27 3.34 -13.14
CA ASP A 54 -8.93 4.21 -14.12
C ASP A 54 -9.61 5.43 -13.44
N GLU A 55 -10.13 5.25 -12.23
CA GLU A 55 -10.66 6.34 -11.40
C GLU A 55 -9.55 7.20 -10.78
N MET A 56 -8.37 6.62 -10.55
CA MET A 56 -7.17 7.31 -10.04
C MET A 56 -6.29 7.89 -11.15
N LYS A 57 -6.82 8.12 -12.37
CA LYS A 57 -6.09 8.89 -13.39
C LYS A 57 -5.61 10.20 -12.77
N ASP A 58 -4.30 10.42 -12.85
CA ASP A 58 -3.64 11.58 -12.27
C ASP A 58 -4.41 12.84 -12.64
N VAL A 59 -4.78 13.60 -11.60
CA VAL A 59 -5.36 14.92 -11.75
C VAL A 59 -4.37 15.72 -12.60
N PRO A 60 -4.79 16.27 -13.77
CA PRO A 60 -3.89 17.02 -14.63
C PRO A 60 -3.12 18.07 -13.81
N GLN A 61 -1.82 18.19 -14.07
CA GLN A 61 -0.93 19.06 -13.28
C GLN A 61 -1.47 20.51 -13.20
N GLU A 62 -2.09 20.98 -14.29
CA GLU A 62 -2.76 22.28 -14.38
C GLU A 62 -3.90 22.46 -13.35
N VAL A 63 -4.60 21.39 -13.01
CA VAL A 63 -5.65 21.38 -11.99
C VAL A 63 -5.02 21.41 -10.60
N LEU A 64 -3.96 20.64 -10.34
CA LEU A 64 -3.22 20.69 -9.07
C LEU A 64 -2.65 22.08 -8.79
N ASP A 65 -2.06 22.71 -9.81
CA ASP A 65 -1.44 24.03 -9.71
C ASP A 65 -2.46 25.14 -9.43
N SER A 66 -3.72 24.95 -9.84
CA SER A 66 -4.80 25.93 -9.68
C SER A 66 -5.80 25.62 -8.56
N ILE A 67 -5.76 24.43 -7.96
CA ILE A 67 -6.78 23.98 -6.99
C ILE A 67 -6.77 24.82 -5.70
N PHE A 68 -5.58 25.29 -5.29
CA PHE A 68 -5.42 26.12 -4.10
C PHE A 68 -5.63 27.60 -4.36
N ALA A 69 -5.55 28.05 -5.62
CA ALA A 69 -5.71 29.47 -5.99
C ALA A 69 -7.13 30.00 -5.74
N LYS A 70 -8.12 29.10 -5.63
CA LYS A 70 -9.53 29.46 -5.35
C LYS A 70 -9.93 29.31 -3.88
N ILE A 71 -9.01 28.89 -2.99
CA ILE A 71 -9.32 28.75 -1.57
C ILE A 71 -9.23 30.13 -0.90
N PRO A 72 -10.30 30.62 -0.26
CA PRO A 72 -10.26 31.88 0.47
C PRO A 72 -9.18 31.86 1.56
N GLU A 73 -8.37 32.91 1.69
CA GLU A 73 -7.25 32.99 2.65
C GLU A 73 -7.68 32.72 4.11
N SER A 74 -8.93 33.02 4.46
CA SER A 74 -9.51 32.73 5.78
C SER A 74 -9.55 31.22 6.10
N LYS A 75 -9.84 30.39 5.11
CA LYS A 75 -9.84 28.92 5.21
C LYS A 75 -8.42 28.34 5.26
N VAL A 76 -7.47 28.98 4.59
CA VAL A 76 -6.06 28.59 4.60
C VAL A 76 -5.46 28.75 6.00
N LYS A 77 -5.75 29.86 6.69
CA LYS A 77 -5.30 30.09 8.08
C LYS A 77 -5.87 29.06 9.06
N GLU A 78 -7.13 28.69 8.91
CA GLU A 78 -7.78 27.65 9.72
C GLU A 78 -7.11 26.27 9.52
N ASN A 79 -6.79 25.93 8.27
CA ASN A 79 -6.12 24.67 7.91
C ASN A 79 -4.65 24.61 8.33
N ILE A 80 -3.91 25.73 8.32
CA ILE A 80 -2.52 25.78 8.81
C ILE A 80 -2.45 25.38 10.28
N ILE A 81 -3.42 25.82 11.09
CA ILE A 81 -3.51 25.46 12.51
C ILE A 81 -3.72 23.95 12.67
N ILE A 82 -4.64 23.36 11.90
CA ILE A 82 -4.93 21.92 11.94
C ILE A 82 -3.70 21.10 11.50
N ILE A 83 -3.02 21.51 10.42
CA ILE A 83 -1.81 20.82 9.94
C ILE A 83 -0.70 20.88 10.99
N SER A 84 -0.52 22.02 11.67
CA SER A 84 0.47 22.16 12.74
C SER A 84 0.19 21.24 13.92
N GLN A 85 -1.09 21.08 14.30
CA GLN A 85 -1.51 20.19 15.38
C GLN A 85 -1.29 18.71 15.02
N ILE A 86 -1.60 18.32 13.78
CA ILE A 86 -1.36 16.96 13.28
C ILE A 86 0.15 16.68 13.26
N LYS A 87 0.96 17.63 12.79
CA LYS A 87 2.43 17.48 12.78
C LYS A 87 2.97 17.25 14.18
N SER A 88 2.57 18.08 15.16
CA SER A 88 2.97 17.90 16.55
C SER A 88 2.51 16.57 17.16
N ALA A 89 1.34 16.06 16.78
CA ALA A 89 0.85 14.76 17.23
C ALA A 89 1.61 13.57 16.59
N LEU A 90 2.23 13.76 15.43
CA LEU A 90 2.94 12.72 14.69
C LEU A 90 4.44 12.63 15.02
N GLU A 91 5.06 13.67 15.57
CA GLU A 91 6.49 13.65 15.95
C GLU A 91 6.88 12.47 16.87
N PRO A 92 6.08 12.11 17.90
CA PRO A 92 6.40 10.94 18.73
C PRO A 92 6.41 9.62 17.94
N LEU A 93 5.57 9.51 16.92
CA LEU A 93 5.47 8.33 16.07
C LEU A 93 6.70 8.16 15.18
N GLU A 94 7.27 9.28 14.72
CA GLU A 94 8.49 9.32 13.92
C GLU A 94 9.70 8.82 14.71
N ILE A 95 9.80 9.20 15.98
CA ILE A 95 10.83 8.71 16.92
C ILE A 95 10.71 7.19 17.10
N VAL A 96 9.51 6.67 17.37
CA VAL A 96 9.27 5.23 17.51
C VAL A 96 9.67 4.48 16.25
N THR A 97 9.37 5.04 15.07
CA THR A 97 9.72 4.44 13.78
C THR A 97 11.23 4.37 13.58
N GLN A 98 11.98 5.41 13.97
CA GLN A 98 13.45 5.41 13.92
C GLN A 98 14.07 4.36 14.86
N ILE A 99 13.52 4.21 16.07
CA ILE A 99 13.98 3.21 17.04
C ILE A 99 13.76 1.80 16.49
N LEU A 100 12.57 1.50 15.97
CA LEU A 100 12.26 0.19 15.39
C LEU A 100 13.12 -0.12 14.15
N SER A 101 13.33 0.88 13.28
CA SER A 101 14.26 0.78 12.15
C SER A 101 15.68 0.43 12.59
N THR A 102 16.17 1.10 13.64
CA THR A 102 17.50 0.85 14.19
C THR A 102 17.60 -0.55 14.80
N ALA A 103 16.63 -0.94 15.62
CA ALA A 103 16.56 -2.28 16.19
C ALA A 103 16.55 -3.37 15.10
N LYS A 104 15.75 -3.19 14.04
CA LYS A 104 15.72 -4.11 12.89
C LYS A 104 17.08 -4.21 12.19
N LYS A 105 17.77 -3.09 11.98
CA LYS A 105 19.11 -3.08 11.38
C LYS A 105 20.13 -3.80 12.26
N SER A 106 20.12 -3.55 13.56
CA SER A 106 21.02 -4.22 14.52
C SER A 106 20.80 -5.73 14.56
N VAL A 107 19.53 -6.17 14.54
CA VAL A 107 19.19 -7.61 14.47
C VAL A 107 19.70 -8.21 13.16
N ASN A 108 19.44 -7.57 12.01
CA ASN A 108 19.93 -8.05 10.72
C ASN A 108 21.47 -8.14 10.66
N LEU A 109 22.18 -7.18 11.25
CA LEU A 109 23.64 -7.22 11.36
C LEU A 109 24.11 -8.38 12.23
N ALA A 110 23.49 -8.61 13.39
CA ALA A 110 23.84 -9.73 14.27
C ALA A 110 23.66 -11.09 13.58
N PHE A 111 22.61 -11.23 12.76
CA PHE A 111 22.37 -12.43 11.94
C PHE A 111 23.36 -12.62 10.79
N GLN A 112 24.18 -11.64 10.42
CA GLN A 112 25.22 -11.81 9.39
C GLN A 112 26.51 -12.46 9.93
N PHE A 113 26.67 -12.54 11.26
CA PHE A 113 27.85 -13.10 11.92
C PHE A 113 27.59 -14.47 12.57
N ILE A 114 26.43 -15.08 12.29
CA ILE A 114 26.00 -16.42 12.73
C ILE A 114 25.68 -17.24 11.48
#